data_AF-A0A7W8ZSC4-F1
#
_entry.id   AF-A0A7W8ZSC4-F1
#
_cell.length_a   1.000
_cell.length_b   1.000
_cell.length_c   1.000
_cell.angle_alpha   90.00
_cell.angle_beta   90.00
_cell.angle_gamma   90.00
#
_symmetry.space_group_name_H-M   'P 1'
#
loop_
_entity.id
_entity.type
_entity.pdbx_description
1 polymer ?
#
loop_
_entity_poly.entity_id
_entity_poly.type
_entity_poly.pdbx_seq_one_letter_code
_entity_poly.pdbx_strand_id
1 'polypeptide(L)'
;MSQFILIISTVIRTPFDLDSIKKAITGFSSIIEWSQDLDDTDKILRIVADEDISKKLVQQLERVEVHAVLLDVFEKRGGKLL
;
A
#
# COMPACT_ATOMS: atom_id res chain seq x y z
N MET A 1 -3.55 -19.36 5.46
CA MET A 1 -2.69 -18.53 4.60
C MET A 1 -2.25 -17.33 5.40
N SER A 2 -0.98 -16.92 5.28
CA SER A 2 -0.52 -15.65 5.87
C SER A 2 -1.12 -14.49 5.08
N GLN A 3 -1.41 -13.37 5.75
CA GLN A 3 -1.73 -12.11 5.10
C GLN A 3 -0.78 -11.04 5.60
N PHE A 4 -0.35 -10.15 4.72
CA PHE A 4 0.50 -9.02 5.04
C PHE A 4 -0.35 -7.76 4.97
N ILE A 5 -0.32 -6.96 6.03
CA ILE A 5 -0.96 -5.65 6.07
C ILE A 5 0.14 -4.61 5.99
N LEU A 6 0.14 -3.83 4.91
CA LEU A 6 1.09 -2.76 4.69
C LEU A 6 0.43 -1.42 5.00
N ILE A 7 1.10 -0.60 5.82
CA ILE A 7 0.70 0.76 6.11
C ILE A 7 1.72 1.70 5.48
N ILE A 8 1.28 2.51 4.53
CA ILE A 8 2.13 3.38 3.72
C ILE A 8 1.58 4.79 3.80
N SER A 9 2.40 5.76 4.21
CA SER A 9 2.06 7.18 4.02
C SER A 9 2.34 7.57 2.58
N THR A 10 1.46 8.36 1.98
CA THR A 10 1.59 8.83 0.60
C THR A 10 1.44 10.34 0.53
N VAL A 11 2.15 10.98 -0.40
CA VAL A 11 1.94 12.41 -0.68
C VAL A 11 0.99 12.55 -1.86
N ILE A 12 -0.30 12.69 -1.58
CA ILE A 12 -1.34 12.96 -2.60
C ILE A 12 -1.60 14.46 -2.66
N ARG A 13 -1.27 15.09 -3.78
CA ARG A 13 -1.47 16.52 -4.06
C ARG A 13 -2.54 16.75 -5.12
N THR A 14 -2.74 15.78 -6.01
CA THR A 14 -3.66 15.87 -7.13
C THR A 14 -4.49 14.59 -7.30
N PRO A 15 -5.63 14.66 -8.01
CA PRO A 15 -6.37 13.47 -8.40
C PRO A 15 -5.56 12.50 -9.27
N PHE A 16 -4.55 12.97 -10.01
CA PHE A 16 -3.68 12.12 -10.82
C PHE A 16 -2.83 11.17 -9.97
N ASP A 17 -2.44 11.60 -8.76
CA ASP A 17 -1.64 10.77 -7.85
C ASP A 17 -2.45 9.54 -7.41
N LEU A 18 -3.75 9.69 -7.18
CA LEU A 18 -4.65 8.58 -6.88
C LEU A 18 -4.76 7.59 -8.05
N ASP A 19 -4.80 8.09 -9.28
CA ASP A 19 -4.83 7.21 -10.45
C ASP A 19 -3.49 6.52 -10.69
N SER A 20 -2.37 7.17 -10.39
CA SER A 20 -1.03 6.56 -10.36
C SER A 20 -0.94 5.47 -9.30
N ILE A 21 -1.44 5.70 -8.09
CA ILE A 21 -1.52 4.69 -7.02
C ILE A 21 -2.34 3.48 -7.49
N LYS A 22 -3.54 3.70 -8.05
CA LYS A 22 -4.36 2.62 -8.60
C LYS A 22 -3.61 1.80 -9.65
N LYS A 23 -2.94 2.46 -10.59
CA LYS A 23 -2.14 1.78 -11.63
C LYS A 23 -1.02 0.94 -11.02
N ALA A 24 -0.28 1.47 -10.05
CA ALA A 24 0.76 0.73 -9.36
C ALA A 24 0.20 -0.52 -8.65
N ILE A 25 -0.92 -0.38 -7.94
CA ILE A 25 -1.61 -1.47 -7.23
C ILE A 25 -2.11 -2.55 -8.20
N THR A 26 -2.69 -2.18 -9.35
CA THR A 26 -3.19 -3.15 -10.33
C THR A 26 -2.11 -4.08 -10.91
N GLY A 27 -0.84 -3.72 -10.76
CA GLY A 27 0.29 -4.58 -11.15
C GLY A 27 0.59 -5.74 -10.21
N PHE A 28 -0.07 -5.83 -9.05
CA PHE A 28 0.20 -6.86 -8.05
C PHE A 28 -0.99 -7.80 -7.87
N SER A 29 -0.87 -9.02 -8.38
CA SER A 29 -1.90 -10.06 -8.23
C SER A 29 -2.04 -10.59 -6.80
N SER A 30 -1.03 -10.36 -5.96
CA SER A 30 -1.01 -10.75 -4.54
C SER A 30 -1.83 -9.83 -3.63
N ILE A 31 -2.26 -8.66 -4.13
CA ILE A 31 -3.12 -7.75 -3.36
C ILE A 31 -4.54 -8.31 -3.30
N ILE A 32 -5.03 -8.48 -2.07
CA ILE A 32 -6.37 -8.98 -1.75
C ILE A 32 -7.35 -7.80 -1.63
N GLU A 33 -6.96 -6.75 -0.90
CA GLU A 33 -7.74 -5.54 -0.70
C GLU A 33 -6.82 -4.34 -0.49
N TRP A 34 -7.35 -3.14 -0.76
CA TRP A 34 -6.67 -1.89 -0.43
C TRP A 34 -7.66 -0.77 -0.16
N SER A 35 -7.22 0.23 0.59
CA SER A 35 -7.98 1.45 0.88
C SER A 35 -7.03 2.63 1.00
N GLN A 36 -7.46 3.79 0.52
CA GLN A 36 -6.77 5.06 0.71
C GLN A 36 -7.58 5.93 1.66
N ASP A 37 -6.98 6.30 2.79
CA ASP A 37 -7.48 7.37 3.64
C ASP A 37 -6.91 8.71 3.14
N LEU A 38 -7.80 9.65 2.84
CA LEU A 38 -7.46 10.99 2.36
C LEU A 38 -7.65 12.06 3.43
N ASP A 39 -8.36 11.73 4.52
CA ASP A 39 -8.66 12.64 5.62
C ASP A 39 -7.51 12.63 6.66
N ASP A 40 -6.67 11.60 6.65
CA ASP A 40 -5.42 11.57 7.41
C ASP A 40 -4.41 12.61 6.86
N THR A 41 -3.71 13.29 7.78
CA THR A 41 -2.65 14.25 7.43
C THR A 41 -1.58 13.59 6.57
N ASP A 42 -1.27 12.32 6.86
CA ASP A 42 -0.24 11.54 6.19
C ASP A 42 -0.76 10.74 4.98
N LYS A 43 -2.06 10.87 4.65
CA LYS A 43 -2.77 10.17 3.56
C LYS A 43 -2.37 8.69 3.46
N ILE A 44 -2.97 7.90 4.32
CA ILE A 44 -2.56 6.51 4.54
C ILE A 44 -3.14 5.58 3.47
N LEU A 45 -2.25 4.89 2.77
CA LEU A 45 -2.55 3.74 1.93
C LEU A 45 -2.40 2.46 2.76
N ARG A 46 -3.51 1.75 2.93
CA ARG A 46 -3.54 0.41 3.52
C ARG A 46 -3.69 -0.64 2.44
N ILE A 47 -2.82 -1.64 2.46
CA ILE A 47 -2.84 -2.78 1.53
C ILE A 47 -2.92 -4.07 2.34
N VAL A 48 -3.70 -5.04 1.88
CA VAL A 48 -3.62 -6.42 2.35
C VAL A 48 -3.21 -7.31 1.19
N ALA A 49 -2.18 -8.11 1.39
CA ALA A 49 -1.64 -9.03 0.38
C ALA A 49 -1.43 -10.44 0.95
N ASP A 50 -1.34 -11.45 0.09
CA ASP A 50 -0.99 -12.83 0.46
C ASP A 50 0.52 -13.07 0.62
N GLU A 51 1.35 -12.11 0.17
CA GLU A 51 2.80 -12.07 0.35
C GLU A 51 3.30 -10.67 0.75
N ASP A 52 4.50 -10.57 1.31
CA ASP A 52 5.12 -9.28 1.59
C ASP A 52 5.60 -8.62 0.28
N ILE A 53 4.83 -7.64 -0.18
CA ILE A 53 5.14 -6.83 -1.37
C ILE A 53 5.75 -5.45 -1.05
N SER A 54 6.04 -5.15 0.23
CA SER A 54 6.36 -3.82 0.73
C SER A 54 7.40 -3.08 -0.10
N LYS A 55 8.58 -3.69 -0.27
CA LYS A 55 9.70 -3.11 -1.03
C LYS A 55 9.34 -2.91 -2.50
N LYS A 56 8.68 -3.88 -3.12
CA LYS A 56 8.32 -3.82 -4.55
C LYS A 56 7.27 -2.73 -4.78
N LEU A 57 6.29 -2.63 -3.90
CA LEU A 57 5.21 -1.66 -4.01
C LEU A 57 5.72 -0.22 -3.86
N VAL A 58 6.55 0.06 -2.84
CA VAL A 58 7.17 1.40 -2.67
C VAL A 58 7.98 1.78 -3.91
N GLN A 59 8.76 0.85 -4.46
CA GLN A 59 9.50 1.09 -5.71
C GLN A 59 8.59 1.34 -6.92
N GLN A 60 7.44 0.66 -7.02
CA GLN A 60 6.48 0.95 -8.10
C GLN A 60 5.81 2.30 -7.93
N LEU A 61 5.46 2.70 -6.70
CA LEU A 61 4.89 4.01 -6.41
C LEU A 61 5.86 5.14 -6.79
N GLU A 62 7.14 4.99 -6.45
CA GLU A 62 8.18 5.95 -6.83
C GLU A 62 8.33 6.07 -8.36
N ARG A 63 8.23 4.96 -9.10
CA ARG A 63 8.28 4.95 -10.58
C ARG A 63 7.11 5.67 -11.24
N VAL A 64 5.97 5.75 -10.57
CA VAL A 64 4.81 6.52 -11.03
C VAL A 64 4.73 7.90 -10.38
N GLU A 65 5.88 8.40 -9.89
CA GLU A 65 6.07 9.72 -9.29
C GLU A 65 5.25 9.98 -8.02
N VAL A 66 4.81 8.90 -7.34
CA VAL A 66 4.13 8.98 -6.05
C VAL A 66 5.14 8.78 -4.93
N HIS A 67 5.36 9.83 -4.14
CA HIS A 67 6.18 9.72 -2.94
C HIS A 67 5.44 8.90 -1.88
N ALA A 68 6.07 7.82 -1.41
CA ALA A 68 5.50 6.89 -0.47
C ALA A 68 6.53 6.46 0.58
N VAL A 69 6.12 6.40 1.84
CA VAL A 69 6.94 5.93 2.97
C VAL A 69 6.24 4.75 3.62
N LEU A 70 6.93 3.62 3.68
CA LEU A 70 6.45 2.46 4.43
C LEU A 70 6.54 2.76 5.92
N LEU A 71 5.39 2.78 6.60
CA LEU A 71 5.33 3.00 8.04
C LEU A 71 5.44 1.68 8.80
N ASP A 72 4.71 0.66 8.35
CA ASP A 72 4.71 -0.65 9.03
C ASP A 72 4.28 -1.80 8.11
N VAL A 73 4.66 -3.02 8.49
CA VAL A 73 4.26 -4.28 7.84
C VAL A 73 3.90 -5.29 8.92
N PHE A 74 2.63 -5.69 8.94
CA PHE A 74 2.12 -6.71 9.87
C PHE A 74 1.92 -8.04 9.16
N GLU A 75 2.36 -9.14 9.76
CA GLU A 75 2.04 -10.49 9.29
C GLU A 75 0.92 -11.10 10.14
N LYS A 76 -0.21 -11.39 9.50
CA LYS A 76 -1.33 -12.13 10.11
C LYS A 76 -1.18 -13.62 9.82
N ARG A 77 -0.87 -14.41 10.85
CA ARG A 77 -0.88 -15.88 10.79
C ARG A 77 -2.09 -16.42 11.55
N GLY A 78 -3.04 -17.05 10.85
CA GLY A 78 -4.09 -17.86 11.47
C GLY A 78 -5.00 -17.11 12.47
N GLY A 79 -5.26 -15.81 12.26
CA GLY A 79 -6.19 -15.02 13.07
C GLY A 79 -5.54 -14.16 14.17
N LYS A 80 -4.24 -14.30 14.44
CA LYS A 80 -3.47 -13.35 15.26
C LYS A 80 -2.62 -12.44 14.39
N LEU A 81 -2.67 -11.14 14.68
CA LEU A 81 -1.66 -10.17 14.24
C LEU A 81 -0.44 -10.40 15.15
N LEU A 82 0.73 -10.62 14.55
CA LEU A 82 2.01 -10.77 15.24
C LEU A 82 2.81 -9.47 15.16
#